data_AF-M3B4L4-F1
#
_entry.id   AF-M3B4L4-F1
#
_cell.length_a   1.000
_cell.length_b   1.000
_cell.length_c   1.000
_cell.angle_alpha   90.00
_cell.angle_beta   90.00
_cell.angle_gamma   90.00
#
_symmetry.space_group_name_H-M   'P 1'
#
loop_
_entity.id
_entity.type
_entity.pdbx_description
1 polymer ?
#
loop_
_entity_poly.entity_id
_entity_poly.type
_entity_poly.pdbx_seq_one_letter_code
_entity_poly.pdbx_strand_id
1 'polypeptide(L)'
;MAAIPLLKNEPLGSDDDYSDSGELVTTRRQRALLRTENICWAIFFAFLLALTLGISAGVATLVVLNFRPQSPEVDSCIKKTAAASPVTRDLDITYHIQQFNGSFMEENVYRRKGSPEVDAAWEALGVNCRAVQIPAEVGPQVGLTHNHVQINEAYGGGFPANVEGLHQRSLVATHCRNHV
;
A
#
# COMPACT_ATOMS: atom_id res chain seq x y z
N MET A 1 16.31 92.08 -72.18
CA MET A 1 15.07 91.72 -71.46
C MET A 1 14.88 90.23 -71.71
N ALA A 2 15.40 89.40 -70.81
CA ALA A 2 14.74 88.90 -69.60
C ALA A 2 14.14 87.51 -69.86
N ALA A 3 14.60 86.58 -69.03
CA ALA A 3 14.41 85.14 -69.05
C ALA A 3 12.94 84.68 -68.97
N ILE A 4 12.66 83.45 -69.41
CA ILE A 4 12.49 82.25 -68.56
C ILE A 4 12.19 81.03 -69.46
N PRO A 5 12.84 79.87 -69.24
CA PRO A 5 12.57 78.62 -69.96
C PRO A 5 11.44 77.83 -69.31
N LEU A 6 10.63 77.11 -70.10
CA LEU A 6 9.66 76.14 -69.58
C LEU A 6 9.92 74.73 -70.16
N LEU A 7 10.51 73.90 -69.31
CA LEU A 7 10.48 72.44 -69.31
C LEU A 7 9.04 71.94 -69.12
N LYS A 8 8.59 70.98 -69.94
CA LYS A 8 7.65 69.89 -69.58
C LYS A 8 7.40 68.97 -70.79
N ASN A 9 7.44 67.64 -70.80
CA ASN A 9 7.87 66.54 -69.93
C ASN A 9 7.89 65.29 -70.84
N GLU A 10 8.93 64.44 -70.76
CA GLU A 10 8.86 63.04 -71.22
C GLU A 10 7.84 62.26 -70.38
N PRO A 11 7.04 61.35 -70.95
CA PRO A 11 6.50 60.25 -70.17
C PRO A 11 7.64 59.26 -69.92
N LEU A 12 8.25 59.44 -68.76
CA LEU A 12 9.04 58.46 -68.02
C LEU A 12 8.24 57.16 -67.89
N GLY A 13 8.91 56.02 -68.05
CA GLY A 13 8.36 54.72 -67.68
C GLY A 13 7.97 54.69 -66.20
N SER A 14 6.80 54.10 -65.93
CA SER A 14 6.26 53.69 -64.64
C SER A 14 4.99 52.88 -65.00
N ASP A 15 4.66 51.69 -64.52
CA ASP A 15 5.08 50.93 -63.36
C ASP A 15 4.83 49.44 -63.65
N ASP A 16 5.87 48.66 -63.85
CA ASP A 16 5.87 47.22 -63.65
C ASP A 16 6.11 46.92 -62.17
N ASP A 17 5.14 47.29 -61.33
CA ASP A 17 5.07 46.86 -59.93
C ASP A 17 3.62 46.48 -59.58
N TYR A 18 3.16 45.36 -60.14
CA TYR A 18 1.86 44.79 -59.78
C TYR A 18 1.91 43.25 -59.78
N SER A 19 2.70 42.65 -58.87
CA SER A 19 2.52 41.24 -58.45
C SER A 19 3.17 40.84 -57.11
N ASP A 20 3.96 41.68 -56.45
CA ASP A 20 4.66 41.25 -55.21
C ASP A 20 3.76 41.29 -53.94
N SER A 21 2.75 42.17 -53.90
CA SER A 21 1.85 42.29 -52.74
C SER A 21 0.89 41.10 -52.59
N GLY A 22 0.54 40.41 -53.69
CA GLY A 22 -0.31 39.22 -53.68
C GLY A 22 0.42 37.98 -53.13
N GLU A 23 1.68 37.78 -53.52
CA GLU A 23 2.50 36.65 -53.04
C GLU A 23 2.91 36.81 -51.57
N LEU A 24 3.25 38.03 -51.12
CA LEU A 24 3.57 38.28 -49.71
C LEU A 24 2.37 38.09 -48.77
N VAL A 25 1.17 38.49 -49.19
CA VAL A 25 -0.05 38.34 -48.40
C VAL A 25 -0.50 36.87 -48.37
N THR A 26 -0.46 36.16 -49.50
CA THR A 26 -0.81 34.74 -49.57
C THR A 26 0.18 33.87 -48.78
N THR A 27 1.49 34.12 -48.89
CA THR A 27 2.50 33.39 -48.11
C THR A 27 2.46 33.70 -46.62
N ARG A 28 2.09 34.93 -46.17
CA ARG A 28 1.82 35.21 -44.75
C ARG A 28 0.58 34.50 -44.24
N ARG A 29 -0.49 34.47 -45.04
CA ARG A 29 -1.76 33.82 -44.68
C ARG A 29 -1.62 32.30 -44.65
N GLN A 30 -0.89 31.70 -45.60
CA GLN A 30 -0.53 30.28 -45.59
C GLN A 30 0.36 29.91 -44.40
N ARG A 31 1.38 30.72 -44.09
CA ARG A 31 2.23 30.50 -42.89
C ARG A 31 1.44 30.60 -41.59
N ALA A 32 0.47 31.50 -41.50
CA ALA A 32 -0.41 31.61 -40.33
C ALA A 32 -1.32 30.38 -40.17
N LEU A 33 -1.90 29.87 -41.27
CA LEU A 33 -2.76 28.69 -41.24
C LEU A 33 -2.00 27.40 -40.89
N LEU A 34 -0.84 27.18 -41.51
CA LEU A 34 0.05 26.06 -41.17
C LEU A 34 0.51 26.14 -39.71
N ARG A 35 0.77 27.35 -39.20
CA ARG A 35 1.13 27.56 -37.79
C ARG A 35 -0.04 27.24 -36.85
N THR A 36 -1.27 27.62 -37.19
CA THR A 36 -2.45 27.27 -36.38
C THR A 36 -2.77 25.78 -36.42
N GLU A 37 -2.60 25.13 -37.57
CA GLU A 37 -2.81 23.69 -37.72
C GLU A 37 -1.78 22.91 -36.88
N ASN A 38 -0.50 23.28 -36.96
CA ASN A 38 0.57 22.71 -36.15
C ASN A 38 0.38 22.92 -34.64
N ILE A 39 -0.21 24.05 -34.23
CA ILE A 39 -0.55 24.32 -32.83
C ILE A 39 -1.73 23.46 -32.36
N CYS A 40 -2.78 23.29 -33.18
CA CYS A 40 -3.90 22.42 -32.86
C CYS A 40 -3.47 20.96 -32.69
N TRP A 41 -2.61 20.46 -33.59
CA TRP A 41 -2.03 19.12 -33.47
C TRP A 41 -1.15 18.98 -32.22
N ALA A 42 -0.30 19.98 -31.92
CA ALA A 42 0.53 19.95 -30.72
C ALA A 42 -0.29 19.91 -29.42
N ILE A 43 -1.38 20.68 -29.34
CA ILE A 43 -2.30 20.66 -28.19
C ILE A 43 -3.00 19.30 -28.07
N PHE A 44 -3.44 18.73 -29.20
CA PHE A 44 -4.08 17.41 -29.22
C PHE A 44 -3.13 16.30 -28.74
N PHE A 45 -1.89 16.27 -29.23
CA PHE A 45 -0.90 15.30 -28.77
C PHE A 45 -0.52 15.51 -27.31
N ALA A 46 -0.38 16.75 -26.85
CA ALA A 46 -0.11 17.04 -25.44
C ALA A 46 -1.25 16.55 -24.53
N PHE A 47 -2.50 16.70 -24.96
CA PHE A 47 -3.66 16.21 -24.22
C PHE A 47 -3.72 14.67 -24.16
N LEU A 48 -3.46 14.00 -25.28
CA LEU A 48 -3.38 12.53 -25.32
C LEU A 48 -2.24 11.99 -24.44
N LEU A 49 -1.08 12.67 -24.44
CA LEU A 49 0.06 12.30 -23.62
C LEU A 49 -0.26 12.47 -22.12
N ALA A 50 -0.93 13.57 -21.75
CA ALA A 50 -1.40 13.79 -20.37
C ALA A 50 -2.42 12.72 -19.93
N LEU A 51 -3.37 12.35 -20.80
CA LEU A 51 -4.37 11.32 -20.52
C LEU A 51 -3.73 9.93 -20.31
N THR A 52 -2.81 9.55 -21.20
CA THR A 52 -2.13 8.24 -21.10
C THR A 52 -1.26 8.16 -19.85
N LEU A 53 -0.54 9.23 -19.50
CA LEU A 53 0.22 9.30 -18.25
C LEU A 53 -0.71 9.21 -17.02
N GLY A 54 -1.82 9.95 -17.01
CA GLY A 54 -2.79 9.92 -15.92
C GLY A 54 -3.43 8.55 -15.72
N ILE A 55 -3.85 7.89 -16.80
CA ILE A 55 -4.43 6.54 -16.76
C ILE A 55 -3.37 5.53 -16.30
N SER A 56 -2.15 5.60 -16.82
CA SER A 56 -1.06 4.69 -16.41
C SER A 56 -0.73 4.82 -14.92
N ALA A 57 -0.68 6.04 -14.39
CA ALA A 57 -0.45 6.29 -12.97
C ALA A 57 -1.63 5.81 -12.11
N GLY A 58 -2.87 6.01 -12.57
CA GLY A 58 -4.07 5.52 -11.90
C GLY A 58 -4.12 4.00 -11.84
N VAL A 59 -3.87 3.31 -12.95
CA VAL A 59 -3.82 1.84 -13.01
C VAL A 59 -2.66 1.30 -12.16
N ALA A 60 -1.47 1.90 -12.24
CA ALA A 60 -0.34 1.51 -11.40
C ALA A 60 -0.68 1.67 -9.91
N THR A 61 -1.34 2.75 -9.52
CA THR A 61 -1.78 2.97 -8.14
C THR A 61 -2.81 1.93 -7.71
N LEU A 62 -3.80 1.62 -8.56
CA LEU A 62 -4.80 0.58 -8.26
C LEU A 62 -4.17 -0.81 -8.15
N VAL A 63 -3.22 -1.15 -9.03
CA VAL A 63 -2.46 -2.40 -8.96
C VAL A 63 -1.66 -2.45 -7.67
N VAL A 64 -0.92 -1.40 -7.31
CA VAL A 64 -0.15 -1.36 -6.06
C VAL A 64 -1.04 -1.45 -4.82
N LEU A 65 -2.24 -0.85 -4.84
CA LEU A 65 -3.18 -0.94 -3.72
C LEU A 65 -3.85 -2.32 -3.61
N ASN A 66 -4.17 -2.98 -4.73
CA ASN A 66 -4.80 -4.30 -4.74
C ASN A 66 -3.80 -5.46 -4.55
N PHE A 67 -2.57 -5.31 -5.02
CA PHE A 67 -1.50 -6.30 -4.88
C PHE A 67 -0.57 -6.00 -3.71
N ARG A 68 -0.86 -4.99 -2.87
CA ARG A 68 -0.10 -4.78 -1.65
C ARG A 68 -0.27 -6.04 -0.77
N PRO A 69 0.79 -6.84 -0.55
CA PRO A 69 0.70 -7.91 0.41
C PRO A 69 0.40 -7.28 1.76
N GLN A 70 -0.69 -7.70 2.38
CA GLN A 70 -1.23 -7.17 3.63
C GLN A 70 -0.39 -7.60 4.85
N SER A 71 0.94 -7.59 4.72
CA SER A 71 1.83 -8.27 5.67
C SER A 71 3.06 -7.44 6.05
N PRO A 72 2.86 -6.34 6.78
CA PRO A 72 3.84 -5.99 7.82
C PRO A 72 3.23 -5.54 9.17
N GLU A 73 1.91 -5.41 9.32
CA GLU A 73 1.31 -4.99 10.61
C GLU A 73 1.21 -6.10 11.65
N VAL A 74 1.24 -7.36 11.19
CA VAL A 74 1.01 -8.57 11.98
C VAL A 74 2.05 -8.72 13.09
N ASP A 75 3.33 -8.59 12.73
CA ASP A 75 4.45 -8.66 13.67
C ASP A 75 4.43 -7.50 14.70
N SER A 76 3.72 -6.41 14.37
CA SER A 76 3.52 -5.27 15.25
C SER A 76 2.43 -5.52 16.30
N CYS A 77 1.42 -6.37 16.04
CA CYS A 77 0.29 -6.56 16.95
C CYS A 77 0.71 -7.26 18.25
N ILE A 78 1.44 -8.39 18.17
CA ILE A 78 1.96 -9.09 19.37
C ILE A 78 2.87 -8.18 20.17
N LYS A 79 3.82 -7.52 19.50
CA LYS A 79 4.78 -6.63 20.16
C LYS A 79 4.09 -5.49 20.91
N LYS A 80 2.89 -5.08 20.47
CA LYS A 80 2.10 -4.00 21.10
C LYS A 80 1.14 -4.50 22.19
N THR A 81 0.73 -5.77 22.18
CA THR A 81 -0.37 -6.26 23.02
C THR A 81 0.03 -7.33 24.02
N ALA A 82 1.10 -8.07 23.75
CA ALA A 82 1.59 -9.13 24.60
C ALA A 82 2.76 -8.65 25.47
N ALA A 83 2.84 -9.18 26.69
CA ALA A 83 4.05 -9.06 27.49
C ALA A 83 5.19 -9.88 26.86
N ALA A 84 6.42 -9.56 27.23
CA ALA A 84 7.58 -10.37 26.85
C ALA A 84 7.37 -11.82 27.32
N SER A 85 7.51 -12.76 26.38
CA SER A 85 7.26 -14.18 26.61
C SER A 85 8.30 -15.01 25.87
N PRO A 86 8.70 -16.20 26.37
CA PRO A 86 9.61 -17.08 25.65
C PRO A 86 9.05 -17.50 24.28
N VAL A 87 7.73 -17.59 24.18
CA VAL A 87 6.99 -17.98 22.96
C VAL A 87 7.28 -17.05 21.79
N THR A 88 7.39 -15.74 22.04
CA THR A 88 7.59 -14.74 20.98
C THR A 88 9.05 -14.63 20.53
N ARG A 89 9.99 -15.32 21.19
CA ARG A 89 11.40 -15.37 20.81
C ARG A 89 11.66 -16.43 19.73
N ASP A 90 11.09 -17.61 19.91
CA ASP A 90 11.48 -18.82 19.17
C ASP A 90 10.46 -19.24 18.10
N LEU A 91 9.26 -18.64 18.11
CA LEU A 91 8.19 -18.98 17.16
C LEU A 91 7.83 -17.78 16.29
N ASP A 92 7.74 -18.03 14.98
CA ASP A 92 7.16 -17.08 14.04
C ASP A 92 5.64 -17.17 14.12
N ILE A 93 5.00 -16.11 14.61
CA ILE A 93 3.57 -16.11 14.89
C ILE A 93 2.82 -15.45 13.74
N THR A 94 2.17 -16.28 12.93
CA THR A 94 1.35 -15.84 11.81
C THR A 94 -0.10 -15.64 12.23
N TYR A 95 -0.67 -14.49 11.86
CA TYR A 95 -2.09 -14.22 12.04
C TYR A 95 -2.84 -14.44 10.73
N HIS A 96 -4.04 -14.98 10.84
CA HIS A 96 -5.00 -15.05 9.74
C HIS A 96 -6.37 -14.60 10.24
N ILE A 97 -7.17 -14.03 9.33
CA ILE A 97 -8.55 -13.67 9.64
C ILE A 97 -9.39 -14.94 9.51
N GLN A 98 -9.95 -15.39 10.62
CA GLN A 98 -10.91 -16.48 10.66
C GLN A 98 -12.29 -15.92 11.01
N GLN A 99 -13.29 -16.17 10.15
CA GLN A 99 -14.68 -15.90 10.50
C GLN A 99 -15.22 -17.05 11.34
N PHE A 100 -15.84 -16.72 12.46
CA PHE A 100 -16.46 -17.67 13.37
C PHE A 100 -17.97 -17.50 13.33
N ASN A 101 -18.71 -18.62 13.32
CA ASN A 101 -20.14 -18.59 13.56
C ASN A 101 -20.39 -18.36 15.06
N GLY A 102 -20.91 -17.17 15.38
CA GLY A 102 -21.22 -16.76 16.74
C GLY A 102 -22.62 -17.14 17.21
N SER A 103 -23.37 -17.94 16.45
CA SER A 103 -24.71 -18.41 16.85
C SER A 103 -24.64 -19.16 18.17
N PHE A 104 -25.25 -18.60 19.22
CA PHE A 104 -25.17 -19.15 20.57
C PHE A 104 -25.85 -20.52 20.70
N MET A 105 -26.87 -20.76 19.88
CA MET A 105 -27.72 -21.97 19.93
C MET A 105 -27.22 -23.09 19.02
N GLU A 106 -26.18 -22.84 18.22
CA GLU A 106 -25.56 -23.86 17.39
C GLU A 106 -24.49 -24.61 18.20
N GLU A 107 -24.65 -25.93 18.33
CA GLU A 107 -23.67 -26.76 19.03
C GLU A 107 -22.46 -27.04 18.13
N ASN A 108 -21.32 -26.47 18.50
CA ASN A 108 -20.03 -26.86 17.94
C ASN A 108 -19.55 -28.20 18.51
N VAL A 109 -18.51 -28.79 17.92
CA VAL A 109 -17.96 -30.09 18.34
C VAL A 109 -17.61 -30.13 19.84
N TYR A 110 -17.14 -29.03 20.41
CA TYR A 110 -16.72 -28.92 21.82
C TYR A 110 -17.89 -28.93 22.82
N ARG A 111 -19.12 -28.63 22.36
CA ARG A 111 -20.33 -28.56 23.20
C ARG A 111 -21.20 -29.81 23.11
N ARG A 112 -20.83 -30.78 22.28
CA ARG A 112 -21.55 -32.04 22.12
C ARG A 112 -21.29 -32.97 23.31
N LYS A 113 -22.13 -34.00 23.43
CA LYS A 113 -21.90 -35.09 24.40
C LYS A 113 -20.56 -35.76 24.13
N GLY A 114 -19.84 -36.12 25.19
CA GLY A 114 -18.52 -36.76 25.11
C GLY A 114 -18.51 -37.95 24.16
N SER A 115 -17.56 -37.92 23.22
CA SER A 115 -17.32 -38.93 22.19
C SER A 115 -15.85 -38.83 21.75
N PRO A 116 -15.30 -39.84 21.06
CA PRO A 116 -13.92 -39.79 20.56
C PRO A 116 -13.62 -38.58 19.66
N GLU A 117 -14.64 -38.09 18.93
CA GLU A 117 -14.52 -36.89 18.10
C GLU A 117 -14.42 -35.62 18.96
N VAL A 118 -15.21 -35.53 20.04
CA VAL A 118 -15.17 -34.42 20.99
C VAL A 118 -13.84 -34.40 21.74
N ASP A 119 -13.37 -35.57 22.18
CA ASP A 119 -12.08 -35.71 22.85
C ASP A 119 -10.94 -35.27 21.94
N ALA A 120 -10.89 -35.76 20.70
CA ALA A 120 -9.89 -35.35 19.71
C ALA A 120 -9.93 -33.84 19.43
N ALA A 121 -11.12 -33.24 19.42
CA ALA A 121 -11.26 -31.80 19.25
C ALA A 121 -10.66 -31.04 20.44
N TRP A 122 -10.96 -31.45 21.68
CA TRP A 122 -10.34 -30.85 22.87
C TRP A 122 -8.83 -31.06 22.91
N GLU A 123 -8.33 -32.23 22.54
CA GLU A 123 -6.89 -32.48 22.44
C GLU A 123 -6.21 -31.57 21.42
N ALA A 124 -6.85 -31.33 20.28
CA ALA A 124 -6.36 -30.41 19.25
C ALA A 124 -6.29 -28.94 19.74
N LEU A 125 -7.12 -28.56 20.71
CA LEU A 125 -7.02 -27.26 21.39
C LEU A 125 -5.85 -27.16 22.38
N GLY A 126 -5.15 -28.27 22.65
CA GLY A 126 -4.02 -28.29 23.55
C GLY A 126 -4.42 -28.36 25.03
N VAL A 127 -5.59 -28.93 25.36
CA VAL A 127 -5.97 -29.17 26.78
C VAL A 127 -4.94 -30.01 27.55
N ASN A 128 -4.14 -30.78 26.82
CA ASN A 128 -3.07 -31.62 27.35
C ASN A 128 -1.72 -30.87 27.51
N CYS A 129 -1.73 -29.53 27.57
CA CYS A 129 -0.53 -28.73 27.85
C CYS A 129 0.11 -29.17 29.18
N ARG A 130 1.33 -29.70 29.09
CA ARG A 130 2.13 -30.11 30.25
C ARG A 130 2.90 -28.91 30.80
N ALA A 131 3.42 -29.06 32.03
CA ALA A 131 4.39 -28.13 32.57
C ALA A 131 5.59 -27.99 31.60
N VAL A 132 6.03 -26.76 31.40
CA VAL A 132 7.15 -26.37 30.54
C VAL A 132 8.30 -25.86 31.39
N GLN A 133 9.51 -26.02 30.87
CA GLN A 133 10.73 -25.49 31.46
C GLN A 133 11.11 -24.20 30.74
N ILE A 134 11.24 -23.11 31.47
CA ILE A 134 11.79 -21.85 30.95
C ILE A 134 13.30 -21.86 31.22
N PRO A 135 14.15 -21.74 30.18
CA PRO A 135 15.60 -21.71 30.35
C PRO A 135 16.05 -20.57 31.27
N ALA A 136 17.12 -20.80 32.02
CA ALA A 136 17.65 -19.82 32.97
C ALA A 136 18.06 -18.50 32.29
N GLU A 137 18.56 -18.54 31.04
CA GLU A 137 18.90 -17.33 30.30
C GLU A 137 17.70 -16.49 29.86
N VAL A 138 16.51 -17.10 29.73
CA VAL A 138 15.28 -16.42 29.31
C VAL A 138 14.48 -15.91 30.49
N GLY A 139 14.52 -16.63 31.62
CA GLY A 139 13.75 -16.30 32.83
C GLY A 139 13.78 -14.81 33.23
N PRO A 140 14.96 -14.18 33.34
CA PRO A 140 15.06 -12.75 33.69
C PRO A 140 14.35 -11.81 32.72
N GLN A 141 14.30 -12.14 31.42
CA GLN A 141 13.66 -11.32 30.39
C GLN A 141 12.13 -11.31 30.54
N VAL A 142 11.58 -12.34 31.17
CA VAL A 142 10.14 -12.52 31.41
C VAL A 142 9.77 -12.30 32.88
N GLY A 143 10.68 -11.71 33.66
CA GLY A 143 10.44 -11.31 35.06
C GLY A 143 10.74 -12.38 36.11
N LEU A 144 11.29 -13.53 35.74
CA LEU A 144 11.70 -14.57 36.68
C LEU A 144 13.07 -14.24 37.28
N THR A 145 13.17 -14.40 38.60
CA THR A 145 14.39 -14.08 39.37
C THR A 145 14.85 -15.31 40.14
N HIS A 146 16.09 -15.29 40.63
CA HIS A 146 16.66 -16.39 41.43
C HIS A 146 15.87 -16.71 42.72
N ASN A 147 15.03 -15.78 43.18
CA ASN A 147 14.15 -15.99 44.34
C ASN A 147 12.90 -16.81 44.01
N HIS A 148 12.63 -17.08 42.73
CA HIS A 148 11.57 -17.98 42.31
C HIS A 148 12.03 -19.44 42.38
N VAL A 149 11.05 -20.35 42.38
CA VAL A 149 11.31 -21.79 42.34
C VAL A 149 12.10 -22.14 41.08
N GLN A 150 13.15 -22.95 41.24
CA GLN A 150 14.02 -23.40 40.16
C GLN A 150 14.07 -24.92 40.12
N ILE A 151 14.21 -25.45 38.91
CA ILE A 151 14.48 -26.87 38.68
C ILE A 151 15.96 -27.12 39.02
N ASN A 152 16.25 -28.22 39.69
CA ASN A 152 17.63 -28.58 40.01
C ASN A 152 18.46 -28.77 38.72
N GLU A 153 19.72 -28.35 38.72
CA GLU A 153 20.61 -28.46 37.55
C GLU A 153 20.75 -29.89 37.03
N ALA A 154 20.68 -30.90 37.91
CA ALA A 154 20.71 -32.31 37.52
C ALA A 154 19.53 -32.73 36.62
N TYR A 155 18.45 -31.96 36.61
CA TYR A 155 17.26 -32.18 35.78
C TYR A 155 17.09 -31.10 34.69
N GLY A 156 18.15 -30.35 34.36
CA GLY A 156 18.18 -29.37 33.28
C GLY A 156 18.03 -27.91 33.71
N GLY A 157 17.84 -27.63 35.00
CA GLY A 157 17.87 -26.25 35.52
C GLY A 157 16.69 -25.37 35.07
N GLY A 158 16.79 -24.06 35.31
CA GLY A 158 15.78 -23.08 34.88
C GLY A 158 14.54 -23.06 35.77
N PHE A 159 13.42 -22.60 35.20
CA PHE A 159 12.19 -22.31 35.95
C PHE A 159 11.03 -23.20 35.49
N PRO A 160 10.30 -23.84 36.41
CA PRO A 160 9.08 -24.55 36.06
C PRO A 160 7.98 -23.53 35.76
N ALA A 161 7.24 -23.74 34.68
CA ALA A 161 6.12 -22.91 34.27
C ALA A 161 4.98 -23.75 33.71
N ASN A 162 3.77 -23.21 33.73
CA ASN A 162 2.60 -23.81 33.11
C ASN A 162 2.08 -22.89 32.01
N VAL A 163 1.44 -23.48 31.00
CA VAL A 163 0.74 -22.74 29.95
C VAL A 163 -0.75 -22.83 30.23
N GLU A 164 -1.39 -21.69 30.44
CA GLU A 164 -2.83 -21.61 30.69
C GLU A 164 -3.52 -20.86 29.55
N GLY A 165 -4.50 -21.50 28.92
CA GLY A 165 -5.38 -20.88 27.94
C GLY A 165 -6.67 -20.42 28.62
N LEU A 166 -6.82 -19.11 28.82
CA LEU A 166 -8.05 -18.53 29.40
C LEU A 166 -8.99 -18.07 28.28
N HIS A 167 -10.09 -18.79 28.10
CA HIS A 167 -11.18 -18.41 27.19
C HIS A 167 -12.27 -17.63 27.94
N GLN A 168 -12.01 -16.35 28.26
CA GLN A 168 -13.04 -15.47 28.81
C GLN A 168 -14.05 -15.13 27.69
N ARG A 169 -15.37 -15.30 27.94
CA ARG A 169 -16.46 -14.91 27.02
C ARG A 169 -16.52 -13.39 26.84
N SER A 170 -15.63 -12.85 26.02
CA SER A 170 -15.76 -11.59 25.29
C SER A 170 -14.57 -11.54 24.36
N LEU A 171 -14.85 -11.59 23.05
CA LEU A 171 -13.92 -11.12 22.03
C LEU A 171 -13.30 -9.81 22.52
N VAL A 172 -12.04 -9.84 22.94
CA VAL A 172 -11.20 -8.66 22.78
C VAL A 172 -10.95 -8.61 21.28
N ALA A 173 -11.86 -7.95 20.57
CA ALA A 173 -11.50 -7.34 19.32
C ALA A 173 -10.47 -6.27 19.68
N THR A 174 -9.19 -6.65 19.71
CA THR A 174 -8.10 -5.69 19.69
C THR A 174 -8.16 -5.04 18.32
N HIS A 175 -9.02 -4.03 18.24
CA HIS A 175 -9.14 -3.18 17.09
C HIS A 175 -7.84 -2.35 17.07
N CYS A 176 -6.81 -2.86 16.39
CA CYS A 176 -5.69 -2.06 15.94
C CYS A 176 -6.27 -1.07 14.93
N ARG A 177 -6.76 0.06 15.45
CA ARG A 177 -7.34 1.13 14.67
C ARG A 177 -6.22 1.74 13.85
N ASN A 178 -6.33 1.64 12.52
CA ASN A 178 -5.54 2.43 11.59
C ASN A 178 -5.69 3.91 11.97
N HIS A 179 -4.62 4.51 12.47
CA HIS A 179 -4.48 5.96 12.40
C HIS A 179 -3.91 6.26 11.01
N VAL A 180 -4.80 6.72 10.14
CA VAL A 180 -4.49 7.44 8.90
C VAL A 180 -3.83 8.77 9.26
#